data_AF-A0A161X460-F1
#
_entry.id   AF-A0A161X460-F1
#
_cell.length_a   1.000
_cell.length_b   1.000
_cell.length_c   1.000
_cell.angle_alpha   90.00
_cell.angle_beta   90.00
_cell.angle_gamma   90.00
#
_symmetry.space_group_name_H-M   'P 1'
#
loop_
_entity.id
_entity.type
_entity.pdbx_description
1 polymer ?
#
loop_
_entity_poly.entity_id
_entity_poly.type
_entity_poly.pdbx_seq_one_letter_code
_entity_poly.pdbx_strand_id
1 'polypeptide(L)' 'MAKALIWATAEDLARNKGRVLSLYRQILRTLNSPNLPLNLAARLSKKAEVRAIFMVAAEE' A
#
# COMPACT_ATOMS: atom_id res chain seq x y z
N MET A 1 5.73 -17.24 -11.17
CA MET A 1 6.56 -16.04 -10.94
C MET A 1 5.67 -14.82 -11.03
N ALA A 2 5.42 -14.13 -9.91
CA ALA A 2 4.76 -12.83 -9.96
C ALA A 2 5.74 -11.85 -10.64
N LYS A 3 5.47 -11.49 -11.91
CA LYS A 3 6.11 -10.32 -12.52
C LYS A 3 5.90 -9.18 -11.53
N ALA A 4 6.98 -8.64 -10.97
CA ALA A 4 6.92 -7.40 -10.20
C ALA A 4 6.37 -6.34 -11.15
N LEU A 5 5.06 -6.11 -11.07
CA LEU A 5 4.34 -5.13 -11.87
C LEU A 5 4.64 -3.78 -11.22
N ILE A 6 5.87 -3.29 -11.47
CA ILE A 6 6.34 -1.97 -11.02
C ILE A 6 5.56 -0.85 -11.73
N TRP A 7 4.78 -1.19 -12.76
CA TRP A 7 3.89 -0.28 -13.49
C TRP A 7 2.52 -0.96 -13.65
N ALA A 8 1.55 -0.58 -12.82
CA ALA A 8 0.16 -0.94 -13.01
C ALA A 8 -0.57 0.36 -13.40
N THR A 9 -1.32 0.35 -14.50
CA THR A 9 -2.18 1.48 -14.83
C THR A 9 -3.33 1.57 -13.83
N ALA A 10 -3.99 2.74 -13.71
CA ALA A 10 -5.20 2.88 -12.89
C ALA A 10 -6.25 1.82 -13.25
N GLU A 11 -6.41 1.49 -14.54
CA GLU A 11 -7.29 0.43 -15.02
C GLU A 11 -6.87 -0.98 -14.56
N ASP A 12 -5.57 -1.28 -14.51
CA ASP A 12 -5.07 -2.56 -13.99
C ASP A 12 -5.34 -2.67 -12.49
N LEU A 13 -5.19 -1.57 -11.75
CA LEU A 13 -5.48 -1.49 -10.33
C LEU A 13 -7.00 -1.65 -10.08
N ALA A 14 -7.84 -1.02 -10.89
CA ALA A 14 -9.30 -1.14 -10.82
C ALA A 14 -9.77 -2.57 -11.12
N ARG A 15 -9.23 -3.20 -12.18
CA ARG A 15 -9.50 -4.62 -12.52
C ARG A 15 -9.07 -5.58 -11.40
N ASN A 16 -8.06 -5.20 -10.62
CA ASN A 16 -7.52 -6.01 -9.51
C ASN A 16 -7.85 -5.46 -8.11
N LYS A 17 -8.91 -4.65 -7.97
CA LYS A 17 -9.25 -3.90 -6.75
C LYS A 17 -9.18 -4.72 -5.46
N GLY A 18 -9.66 -5.97 -5.48
CA GLY A 18 -9.59 -6.87 -4.33
C GLY A 18 -8.16 -7.20 -3.87
N ARG A 19 -7.24 -7.45 -4.82
CA ARG A 19 -5.83 -7.72 -4.53
C ARG A 19 -5.10 -6.46 -4.06
N VAL A 20 -5.40 -5.31 -4.69
CA VAL A 20 -4.86 -4.00 -4.31
C VAL A 20 -5.26 -3.65 -2.87
N LEU A 21 -6.54 -3.81 -2.51
CA LEU A 21 -7.02 -3.57 -1.14
C LEU A 21 -6.41 -4.54 -0.12
N SER A 22 -6.21 -5.80 -0.51
CA SER A 22 -5.56 -6.80 0.35
C SER A 22 -4.11 -6.41 0.64
N LEU A 23 -3.36 -6.00 -0.40
CA LEU A 23 -1.98 -5.53 -0.27
C LEU A 23 -1.89 -4.27 0.60
N TYR A 24 -2.78 -3.29 0.39
CA TYR A 24 -2.88 -2.09 1.20
C TYR A 24 -3.03 -2.42 2.70
N ARG A 25 -3.99 -3.30 3.03
CA ARG A 25 -4.23 -3.73 4.42
C ARG A 25 -3.05 -4.49 4.98
N GLN A 26 -2.40 -5.34 4.19
CA GLN A 26 -1.22 -6.08 4.61
C GLN A 26 -0.07 -5.13 4.96
N ILE A 27 0.19 -4.12 4.12
CA ILE A 27 1.23 -3.11 4.39
C ILE A 27 0.91 -2.33 5.66
N LEU A 28 -0.33 -1.84 5.81
CA LEU A 28 -0.74 -1.12 7.02
C LEU A 28 -0.60 -1.98 8.30
N ARG A 29 -0.91 -3.28 8.21
CA ARG A 29 -0.72 -4.21 9.33
C ARG A 29 0.76 -4.38 9.67
N THR A 30 1.63 -4.53 8.67
CA THR A 30 3.09 -4.61 8.87
C THR A 30 3.63 -3.33 9.52
N LEU A 31 3.19 -2.15 9.08
CA LEU A 31 3.57 -0.87 9.68
C LEU A 31 3.08 -0.69 11.13
N ASN A 32 2.06 -1.43 11.54
CA ASN A 32 1.58 -1.48 12.93
C ASN A 32 2.24 -2.57 13.78
N SER A 33 3.03 -3.46 13.17
CA SER A 33 3.65 -4.57 13.89
C SER A 33 4.65 -4.07 14.93
N PRO A 34 4.61 -4.54 16.18
CA PRO A 34 5.62 -4.21 17.19
C PRO A 34 7.02 -4.72 16.79
N ASN A 35 7.09 -5.77 15.95
CA ASN A 35 8.34 -6.36 15.49
C ASN A 35 9.07 -5.50 14.45
N LEU A 36 8.41 -4.49 13.89
CA LEU A 36 9.03 -3.55 12.97
C LEU A 36 9.69 -2.43 13.80
N PRO A 37 11.02 -2.25 13.76
CA PRO A 37 11.74 -1.31 14.63
C PRO A 37 11.62 0.14 14.13
N LEU A 38 10.39 0.62 14.01
CA LEU A 38 10.06 2.01 13.69
C LEU A 38 9.52 2.72 14.93
N ASN A 39 10.04 3.92 15.18
CA ASN A 39 9.44 4.84 16.15
C ASN A 39 8.07 5.34 15.65
N LEU A 40 7.32 6.00 16.54
CA LEU A 40 5.95 6.45 16.23
C LEU A 40 5.92 7.41 15.02
N ALA A 41 6.84 8.37 14.96
CA ALA A 41 6.89 9.36 13.88
C ALA A 41 7.13 8.68 12.52
N ALA A 42 8.09 7.75 12.45
CA ALA A 42 8.38 6.98 11.25
C ALA A 42 7.20 6.12 10.81
N ARG A 43 6.46 5.49 11.75
CA ARG A 43 5.24 4.75 11.43
C ARG A 43 4.16 5.64 10.83
N LEU A 44 3.95 6.82 11.39
CA LEU A 44 2.94 7.76 10.88
C LEU A 44 3.32 8.29 9.50
N SER A 45 4.57 8.67 9.29
CA SER A 45 5.10 9.09 7.99
C SER A 45 4.91 7.99 6.93
N LYS A 46 5.29 6.75 7.23
CA LYS A 46 5.13 5.62 6.29
C LYS A 46 3.66 5.27 6.01
N LYS A 47 2.77 5.39 7.00
CA LYS A 47 1.33 5.23 6.75
C LYS A 47 0.78 6.31 5.83
N ALA A 48 1.25 7.55 5.96
CA ALA A 48 0.83 8.65 5.09
C ALA A 48 1.29 8.40 3.64
N GLU A 49 2.55 7.97 3.44
CA GLU A 49 3.06 7.57 2.12
C GLU A 49 2.21 6.45 1.49
N VAL A 50 1.92 5.39 2.24
CA VAL A 50 1.09 4.28 1.75
C VAL A 50 -0.32 4.75 1.44
N ARG A 51 -0.93 5.62 2.24
CA ARG A 51 -2.24 6.20 1.90
C ARG A 51 -2.18 7.01 0.62
N ALA A 52 -1.16 7.85 0.43
CA ALA A 52 -1.01 8.64 -0.78
C ALA A 52 -0.92 7.75 -2.04
N ILE A 53 -0.10 6.69 -1.99
CA ILE A 53 0.04 5.75 -3.11
C ILE A 53 -1.29 5.09 -3.48
N PHE A 54 -2.09 4.71 -2.48
CA PHE A 54 -3.35 3.99 -2.71
C PHE A 54 -4.58 4.91 -2.90
N MET A 55 -4.54 6.17 -2.45
CA MET A 55 -5.59 7.17 -2.71
C MET A 55 -5.45 7.81 -4.08
N VAL A 56 -4.23 8.11 -4.53
CA VAL A 56 -4.01 8.62 -5.89
C VAL A 56 -4.53 7.61 -6.93
N ALA A 57 -4.38 6.30 -6.65
CA ALA A 57 -4.95 5.23 -7.47
C ALA A 57 -6.49 5.06 -7.38
N ALA A 58 -7.19 5.84 -6.55
CA ALA A 58 -8.64 5.76 -6.36
C ALA A 58 -9.40 7.01 -6.89
N GLU A 59 -8.68 8.10 -7.18
CA GLU A 59 -9.23 9.33 -7.77
C GLU A 59 -8.90 9.49 -9.27
N GLU A 60 -8.13 8.58 -9.86
CA GLU A 60 -7.99 8.34 -11.32
C GLU A 60 -8.87 7.18 -11.79
#